data_AF-A0A2J6H3G6-F1
#
_entry.id   AF-A0A2J6H3G6-F1
#
_cell.length_a   1.000
_cell.length_b   1.000
_cell.length_c   1.000
_cell.angle_alpha   90.00
_cell.angle_beta   90.00
_cell.angle_gamma   90.00
#
_symmetry.space_group_name_H-M   'P 1'
#
loop_
_entity.id
_entity.type
_entity.pdbx_description
1 polymer ?
#
loop_
_entity_poly.entity_id
_entity_poly.type
_entity_poly.pdbx_seq_one_letter_code
_entity_poly.pdbx_strand_id
1 'polypeptide(L)'
;MGLFDFFKKKETTQEEKQVLDAGLEKTKDSFFSKITKAVAGRSTVDDDVLDDLEEVLVTSDVGVTTTLKIIERIQARVARDKYVSTSELNSLLKDEIQKLLAENNSNDFRTLEYGDHKPYVIMVVGVNGVGKTTTIGKLAHKLKQAGNQVVLGAADTFRAAAVDQIKLWGERVGVKVVAQAMGSDPASVAYDTLRSAVANGDDVAIIDTAGRLHNKVGLMNELTKIKNVMQKVIPGAPHEILLVLDASTGQNAIEQCKQFTEATAVNALALTKLDGTAKGGVVIGISDQFKIPVKYIGVGEGIDHLQLFDRQEFVNSLFN
;
A
#
# COMPACT_ATOMS: atom_id res chain seq x y z
N MET A 1 -39.64 -2.65 -12.88
CA MET A 1 -39.19 -1.45 -12.15
C MET A 1 -38.74 -1.89 -10.76
N GLY A 2 -37.50 -1.59 -10.39
CA GLY A 2 -36.97 -1.77 -9.03
C GLY A 2 -35.98 -2.93 -8.89
N LEU A 3 -34.71 -2.57 -8.62
CA LEU A 3 -33.59 -3.33 -8.01
C LEU A 3 -32.21 -3.00 -8.62
N PHE A 4 -32.12 -2.00 -9.50
CA PHE A 4 -30.86 -1.33 -9.85
C PHE A 4 -30.72 -0.03 -9.04
N ASP A 5 -30.29 -0.10 -7.77
CA ASP A 5 -29.70 1.08 -7.09
C ASP A 5 -29.02 0.79 -5.73
N PHE A 6 -28.11 -0.19 -5.64
CA PHE A 6 -27.35 -0.42 -4.40
C PHE A 6 -25.82 -0.44 -4.56
N PHE A 7 -25.30 -0.16 -5.76
CA PHE A 7 -23.89 0.20 -5.95
C PHE A 7 -23.69 1.69 -5.64
N LYS A 8 -24.02 2.10 -4.41
CA LYS A 8 -23.54 3.38 -3.90
C LYS A 8 -22.03 3.26 -3.76
N LYS A 9 -21.30 4.04 -4.57
CA LYS A 9 -19.95 4.53 -4.29
C LYS A 9 -19.79 4.64 -2.78
N LYS A 10 -18.90 3.84 -2.17
CA LYS A 10 -18.53 4.06 -0.77
C LYS A 10 -17.65 5.31 -0.80
N GLU A 11 -18.28 6.48 -0.68
CA GLU A 11 -17.56 7.74 -0.52
C GLU A 11 -16.69 7.64 0.74
N THR A 12 -15.41 7.99 0.62
CA THR A 12 -14.51 8.18 1.75
C THR A 12 -15.23 9.02 2.80
N THR A 13 -15.31 8.52 4.04
CA THR A 13 -16.02 9.28 5.07
C THR A 13 -15.26 10.58 5.36
N GLN A 14 -15.96 11.61 5.87
CA GLN A 14 -15.28 12.85 6.25
C GLN A 14 -14.15 12.61 7.26
N GLU A 15 -14.32 11.64 8.16
CA GLU A 15 -13.31 11.23 9.13
C GLU A 15 -12.12 10.54 8.46
N GLU A 16 -12.35 9.60 7.53
CA GLU A 16 -11.27 8.97 6.75
C GLU A 16 -10.48 10.03 5.97
N LYS A 17 -11.16 11.01 5.38
CA LYS A 17 -10.52 12.12 4.67
C LYS A 17 -9.66 13.00 5.60
N GLN A 18 -10.18 13.37 6.77
CA GLN A 18 -9.42 14.14 7.76
C GLN A 18 -8.15 13.40 8.23
N VAL A 19 -8.25 12.09 8.45
CA VAL A 19 -7.10 11.26 8.83
C VAL A 19 -6.10 11.15 7.68
N LEU A 20 -6.56 11.08 6.43
CA LEU A 20 -5.69 11.08 5.25
C LEU A 20 -4.96 12.42 5.10
N ASP A 21 -5.68 13.53 5.18
CA ASP A 21 -5.13 14.89 5.07
C ASP A 21 -4.07 15.12 6.16
N ALA A 22 -4.36 14.75 7.41
CA ALA A 22 -3.40 14.81 8.51
C ALA A 22 -2.19 13.89 8.29
N GLY A 23 -2.41 12.70 7.74
CA GLY A 23 -1.35 11.75 7.41
C GLY A 23 -0.43 12.23 6.27
N LEU A 24 -0.89 13.14 5.42
CA LEU A 24 -0.12 13.66 4.29
C LEU A 24 0.42 15.07 4.50
N GLU A 25 0.02 15.76 5.56
CA GLU A 25 0.35 17.16 5.87
C GLU A 25 1.85 17.47 5.71
N LYS A 26 2.73 16.66 6.31
CA LYS A 26 4.20 16.87 6.20
C LYS A 26 4.72 16.74 4.77
N THR A 27 4.18 15.78 4.00
CA THR A 27 4.56 15.60 2.59
C THR A 27 4.05 16.78 1.77
N LYS A 28 2.79 17.17 1.97
CA LYS A 28 2.17 18.33 1.34
C LYS A 28 3.00 19.59 1.58
N ASP A 29 3.27 19.94 2.84
CA ASP A 29 4.01 21.16 3.19
C ASP A 29 5.42 21.19 2.59
N SER A 30 6.13 20.06 2.65
CA SER A 30 7.46 19.95 2.06
C SER A 30 7.42 20.12 0.54
N PHE A 31 6.44 19.49 -0.11
CA PHE A 31 6.28 19.52 -1.56
C PHE A 31 5.91 20.92 -2.05
N PHE A 32 4.89 21.55 -1.45
CA PHE A 32 4.46 22.90 -1.80
C PHE A 32 5.54 23.95 -1.53
N SER A 33 6.26 23.83 -0.41
CA SER A 33 7.36 24.75 -0.10
C SER A 33 8.46 24.71 -1.17
N LYS A 34 8.79 23.51 -1.66
CA LYS A 34 9.79 23.32 -2.71
C LYS A 34 9.32 23.86 -4.07
N ILE A 35 8.08 23.55 -4.49
CA ILE A 35 7.53 24.08 -5.75
C ILE A 35 7.45 25.60 -5.72
N THR A 36 6.97 26.18 -4.61
CA THR A 36 6.85 27.64 -4.49
C THR A 36 8.21 28.34 -4.63
N LYS A 37 9.28 27.72 -4.13
CA LYS A 37 10.65 28.22 -4.30
C LYS A 37 11.13 28.09 -5.74
N ALA A 38 10.88 26.95 -6.39
CA ALA A 38 11.25 26.71 -7.80
C ALA A 38 10.61 27.75 -8.75
N VAL A 39 9.38 28.18 -8.49
CA VAL A 39 8.68 29.14 -9.36
C VAL A 39 8.81 30.61 -8.91
N ALA A 40 9.54 30.89 -7.84
CA ALA A 40 9.60 32.24 -7.25
C ALA A 40 10.23 33.25 -8.24
N GLY A 41 9.52 34.33 -8.53
CA GLY A 41 9.98 35.36 -9.47
C GLY A 41 9.81 35.00 -10.94
N ARG A 42 9.21 33.84 -11.27
CA ARG A 42 8.88 33.41 -12.64
C ARG A 42 7.39 33.60 -12.91
N SER A 43 7.05 34.16 -14.08
CA SER A 43 5.65 34.39 -14.50
C SER A 43 5.08 33.31 -15.42
N THR A 44 5.96 32.56 -16.08
CA THR A 44 5.61 31.52 -17.06
C THR A 44 6.37 30.24 -16.79
N VAL A 45 5.80 29.11 -17.19
CA VAL A 45 6.49 27.81 -17.17
C VAL A 45 7.38 27.72 -18.41
N ASP A 46 8.69 27.90 -18.22
CA ASP A 46 9.76 27.74 -19.22
C ASP A 46 10.61 26.49 -18.89
N ASP A 47 11.64 26.22 -19.69
CA ASP A 47 12.52 25.05 -19.50
C ASP A 47 13.23 25.10 -18.14
N ASP A 48 13.66 26.28 -17.67
CA ASP A 48 14.28 26.45 -16.34
C ASP A 48 13.32 26.02 -15.21
N VAL A 49 12.04 26.42 -15.30
CA VAL A 49 11.01 26.04 -14.31
C VAL A 49 10.76 24.53 -14.32
N LEU A 50 10.83 23.89 -15.50
CA LEU A 50 10.65 22.44 -15.62
C LEU A 50 11.85 21.67 -15.02
N ASP A 51 13.07 22.16 -15.21
CA ASP A 51 14.28 21.60 -14.60
C ASP A 51 14.22 21.70 -13.07
N ASP A 52 13.84 22.87 -12.53
CA ASP A 52 13.67 23.05 -11.08
C ASP A 52 12.55 22.13 -10.55
N LEU A 53 11.46 21.96 -11.32
CA LEU A 53 10.37 21.05 -10.95
C LEU A 53 10.81 19.58 -10.93
N GLU A 54 11.67 19.17 -11.87
CA GLU A 54 12.27 17.84 -11.90
C GLU A 54 13.03 17.58 -10.58
N GLU A 55 13.90 18.51 -10.17
CA GLU A 55 14.64 18.40 -8.92
C GLU A 55 13.69 18.25 -7.72
N VAL A 56 12.61 19.04 -7.68
CA VAL A 56 11.62 18.97 -6.60
C VAL A 56 10.93 17.61 -6.53
N LEU A 57 10.51 17.05 -7.68
CA LEU A 57 9.86 15.73 -7.74
C LEU A 57 10.83 14.62 -7.32
N VAL A 58 12.08 14.64 -7.80
CA VAL A 58 13.11 13.65 -7.43
C VAL A 58 13.41 13.71 -5.94
N THR A 59 13.66 14.90 -5.39
CA THR A 59 13.97 15.08 -3.96
C THR A 59 12.77 14.84 -3.04
N SER A 60 11.58 14.67 -3.60
CA SER A 60 10.35 14.30 -2.88
C SER A 60 10.03 12.80 -3.01
N ASP A 61 11.02 12.00 -3.42
CA ASP A 61 10.97 10.55 -3.50
C ASP A 61 9.96 9.99 -4.54
N VAL A 62 9.54 10.78 -5.54
CA VAL A 62 8.72 10.30 -6.67
C VAL A 62 9.47 9.28 -7.55
N GLY A 63 10.80 9.41 -7.61
CA GLY A 63 11.67 8.52 -8.39
C GLY A 63 11.89 9.01 -9.82
N VAL A 64 13.12 8.83 -10.31
CA VAL A 64 13.62 9.44 -11.55
C VAL A 64 12.74 9.10 -12.76
N THR A 65 12.44 7.81 -12.97
CA THR A 65 11.64 7.36 -14.12
C THR A 65 10.25 8.00 -14.15
N THR A 66 9.60 8.10 -12.99
CA THR A 66 8.24 8.65 -12.88
C THR A 66 8.27 10.17 -13.01
N THR A 67 9.28 10.83 -12.43
CA THR A 67 9.49 12.26 -12.61
C THR A 67 9.66 12.62 -14.08
N LEU A 68 10.54 11.94 -14.81
CA LEU A 68 10.78 12.23 -16.23
C LEU A 68 9.49 12.14 -17.05
N LYS A 69 8.67 11.10 -16.83
CA LYS A 69 7.35 10.99 -17.48
C LYS A 69 6.43 12.17 -17.15
N ILE A 70 6.42 12.64 -15.91
CA ILE A 70 5.60 13.78 -15.48
C ILE A 70 6.08 15.05 -16.20
N ILE A 71 7.40 15.30 -16.21
CA ILE A 71 7.99 16.48 -16.85
C ILE A 71 7.72 16.47 -18.36
N GLU A 72 7.93 15.35 -19.05
CA GLU A 72 7.63 15.21 -20.49
C GLU A 72 6.16 15.54 -20.81
N ARG A 73 5.21 15.11 -19.96
CA ARG A 73 3.78 15.41 -20.13
C ARG A 73 3.47 16.88 -19.94
N ILE A 74 4.07 17.51 -18.92
CA ILE A 74 3.89 18.93 -18.65
C ILE A 74 4.50 19.73 -19.80
N GLN A 75 5.71 19.42 -20.24
CA GLN A 75 6.38 20.08 -21.37
C GLN A 75 5.55 20.00 -22.65
N ALA A 76 5.01 18.82 -22.98
CA ALA A 76 4.11 18.64 -24.11
C ALA A 76 2.81 19.45 -24.00
N ARG A 77 2.29 19.66 -22.78
CA ARG A 77 1.09 20.47 -22.53
C ARG A 77 1.39 21.96 -22.65
N VAL A 78 2.48 22.44 -22.07
CA VAL A 78 2.95 23.83 -22.17
C VAL A 78 3.20 24.21 -23.64
N ALA A 79 3.82 23.33 -24.43
CA ALA A 79 4.05 23.56 -25.86
C ALA A 79 2.76 23.70 -26.68
N ARG A 80 1.67 23.03 -26.27
CA ARG A 80 0.34 23.16 -26.92
C ARG A 80 -0.38 24.44 -26.50
N ASP A 81 -0.37 24.74 -25.20
CA ASP A 81 -1.19 25.79 -24.61
C ASP A 81 -0.54 27.19 -24.74
N LYS A 82 0.73 27.25 -25.19
CA LYS A 82 1.56 28.44 -25.50
C LYS A 82 1.84 29.40 -24.35
N TYR A 83 0.92 29.56 -23.40
CA TYR A 83 1.08 30.35 -22.20
C TYR A 83 0.50 29.58 -21.02
N VAL A 84 1.38 29.19 -20.10
CA VAL A 84 1.02 28.55 -18.85
C VAL A 84 1.64 29.39 -17.73
N SER A 85 0.79 29.89 -16.84
CA SER A 85 1.25 30.64 -15.67
C SER A 85 1.85 29.70 -14.63
N THR A 86 2.85 30.16 -13.89
CA THR A 86 3.38 29.44 -12.73
C THR A 86 2.33 29.19 -11.64
N SER A 87 1.28 30.04 -11.58
CA SER A 87 0.13 29.83 -10.69
C SER A 87 -0.73 28.61 -11.06
N GLU A 88 -0.67 28.16 -12.31
CA GLU A 88 -1.43 27.02 -12.83
C GLU A 88 -0.65 25.70 -12.69
N LEU A 89 0.66 25.77 -12.37
CA LEU A 89 1.55 24.62 -12.33
C LEU A 89 1.09 23.54 -11.35
N ASN A 90 0.59 23.92 -10.17
CA ASN A 90 0.07 22.98 -9.18
C ASN A 90 -1.14 22.20 -9.71
N SER A 91 -2.06 22.87 -10.40
CA SER A 91 -3.23 22.22 -10.99
C SER A 91 -2.83 21.31 -12.15
N LEU A 92 -1.88 21.76 -12.98
CA LEU A 92 -1.33 20.97 -14.08
C LEU A 92 -0.67 19.70 -13.58
N LEU A 93 0.20 19.83 -12.58
CA LEU A 93 0.92 18.71 -11.99
C LEU A 93 -0.05 17.70 -11.35
N LYS A 94 -1.04 18.19 -10.62
CA LYS A 94 -2.12 17.39 -10.06
C LYS A 94 -2.85 16.59 -11.15
N ASP A 95 -3.28 17.25 -12.23
CA ASP A 95 -3.97 16.60 -13.35
C ASP A 95 -3.11 15.52 -14.01
N GLU A 96 -1.84 15.81 -14.29
CA GLU A 96 -0.96 14.87 -14.99
C GLU A 96 -0.59 13.66 -14.11
N ILE A 97 -0.41 13.86 -12.79
CA ILE A 97 -0.23 12.75 -11.84
C ILE A 97 -1.50 11.91 -11.77
N GLN A 98 -2.70 12.51 -11.69
CA GLN A 98 -3.94 11.74 -11.68
C GLN A 98 -4.11 10.88 -12.94
N LYS A 99 -3.82 11.45 -14.12
CA LYS A 99 -3.86 10.69 -15.39
C LYS A 99 -2.85 9.55 -15.39
N LEU A 100 -1.62 9.82 -14.97
CA LEU A 100 -0.55 8.83 -14.91
C LEU A 100 -0.90 7.66 -13.98
N LEU A 101 -1.51 7.94 -12.82
CA LEU A 101 -1.99 6.90 -11.90
C LEU A 101 -3.22 6.14 -12.42
N ALA A 102 -4.05 6.77 -13.26
CA ALA A 102 -5.22 6.13 -13.87
C ALA A 102 -4.83 5.15 -14.99
N GLU A 103 -3.75 5.42 -15.73
CA GLU A 103 -3.30 4.59 -16.86
C GLU A 103 -2.84 3.19 -16.45
N ASN A 104 -2.41 3.00 -15.21
CA ASN A 104 -1.83 1.74 -14.79
C ASN A 104 -2.83 0.61 -14.54
N ASN A 105 -4.11 0.79 -14.85
CA ASN A 105 -5.18 -0.23 -14.87
C ASN A 105 -5.23 -1.13 -13.62
N SER A 106 -4.60 -0.71 -12.54
CA SER A 106 -4.80 -1.27 -11.23
C SER A 106 -6.24 -0.91 -10.86
N ASN A 107 -7.07 -1.88 -10.47
CA ASN A 107 -8.43 -1.57 -10.06
C ASN A 107 -8.39 -0.64 -8.84
N ASP A 108 -9.27 0.36 -8.77
CA ASP A 108 -9.57 1.01 -7.50
C ASP A 108 -10.26 -0.05 -6.63
N PHE A 109 -9.63 -0.45 -5.53
CA PHE A 109 -10.23 -1.37 -4.57
C PHE A 109 -11.23 -0.62 -3.71
N ARG A 110 -12.37 -0.26 -4.30
CA ARG A 110 -13.45 0.49 -3.62
C ARG A 110 -14.20 -0.38 -2.61
N THR A 111 -14.11 -1.68 -2.79
CA THR A 111 -14.73 -2.72 -1.97
C THR A 111 -13.72 -3.83 -1.72
N LEU A 112 -13.79 -4.40 -0.52
CA LEU A 112 -13.07 -5.62 -0.19
C LEU A 112 -13.79 -6.79 -0.86
N GLU A 113 -13.47 -7.05 -2.13
CA GLU A 113 -14.07 -8.15 -2.89
C GLU A 113 -13.22 -9.40 -2.76
N TYR A 114 -13.81 -10.46 -2.21
CA TYR A 114 -13.16 -11.74 -1.94
C TYR A 114 -13.53 -12.84 -2.95
N GLY A 115 -14.34 -12.49 -3.95
CA GLY A 115 -14.96 -13.45 -4.86
C GLY A 115 -15.77 -14.50 -4.10
N ASP A 116 -15.82 -15.72 -4.66
CA ASP A 116 -16.50 -16.87 -4.05
C ASP A 116 -15.57 -17.68 -3.10
N HIS A 117 -14.42 -17.12 -2.72
CA HIS A 117 -13.44 -17.82 -1.90
C HIS A 117 -13.78 -17.72 -0.42
N LYS A 118 -13.97 -18.87 0.24
CA LYS A 118 -14.16 -18.96 1.68
C LYS A 118 -13.35 -20.12 2.28
N PRO A 119 -12.30 -19.85 3.09
CA PRO A 119 -11.79 -18.51 3.45
C PRO A 119 -11.00 -17.86 2.30
N TYR A 120 -11.04 -16.53 2.22
CA TYR A 120 -10.09 -15.76 1.42
C TYR A 120 -8.74 -15.69 2.15
N VAL A 121 -7.65 -16.11 1.49
CA VAL A 121 -6.33 -16.24 2.10
C VAL A 121 -5.43 -15.06 1.68
N ILE A 122 -4.99 -14.29 2.67
CA ILE A 122 -4.06 -13.17 2.53
C ILE A 122 -2.71 -13.57 3.14
N MET A 123 -1.66 -13.58 2.33
CA MET A 123 -0.27 -13.75 2.79
C MET A 123 0.42 -12.39 2.82
N VAL A 124 0.80 -11.91 4.00
CA VAL A 124 1.41 -10.60 4.17
C VAL A 124 2.92 -10.73 4.21
N VAL A 125 3.60 -10.07 3.27
CA VAL A 125 5.05 -10.15 3.07
C VAL A 125 5.69 -8.76 3.12
N GLY A 126 7.03 -8.71 3.22
CA GLY A 126 7.79 -7.45 3.30
C GLY A 126 8.93 -7.53 4.32
N VAL A 127 9.80 -6.52 4.35
CA VAL A 127 10.98 -6.56 5.22
C VAL A 127 10.63 -6.32 6.69
N ASN A 128 11.57 -6.56 7.60
CA ASN A 128 11.37 -6.27 9.01
C ASN A 128 11.25 -4.76 9.24
N GLY A 129 10.35 -4.35 10.15
CA GLY A 129 10.18 -2.94 10.54
C GLY A 129 9.26 -2.09 9.67
N VAL A 130 8.79 -2.61 8.52
CA VAL A 130 7.83 -1.89 7.63
C VAL A 130 6.39 -1.88 8.12
N GLY A 131 6.10 -2.55 9.25
CA GLY A 131 4.76 -2.57 9.84
C GLY A 131 3.84 -3.70 9.37
N LYS A 132 4.37 -4.87 8.96
CA LYS A 132 3.56 -6.06 8.59
C LYS A 132 2.54 -6.46 9.65
N THR A 133 2.99 -6.83 10.84
CA THR A 133 2.12 -7.29 11.94
C THR A 133 1.11 -6.22 12.37
N THR A 134 1.52 -4.94 12.36
CA THR A 134 0.61 -3.81 12.59
C THR A 134 -0.46 -3.71 11.50
N THR A 135 -0.07 -3.85 10.23
CA THR A 135 -1.01 -3.84 9.09
C THR A 135 -1.99 -5.00 9.17
N ILE A 136 -1.52 -6.20 9.56
CA ILE A 136 -2.37 -7.38 9.79
C ILE A 136 -3.41 -7.09 10.88
N GLY A 137 -3.01 -6.52 12.01
CA GLY A 137 -3.91 -6.18 13.10
C GLY A 137 -5.00 -5.17 12.70
N LYS A 138 -4.60 -4.10 12.01
CA LYS A 138 -5.55 -3.11 11.48
C LYS A 138 -6.48 -3.68 10.42
N LEU A 139 -5.95 -4.51 9.52
CA LEU A 139 -6.75 -5.19 8.51
C LEU A 139 -7.76 -6.13 9.16
N ALA A 140 -7.34 -6.95 10.12
CA ALA A 140 -8.23 -7.83 10.88
C ALA A 140 -9.35 -7.04 11.58
N HIS A 141 -9.03 -5.87 12.13
CA HIS A 141 -10.01 -4.97 12.71
C HIS A 141 -11.03 -4.47 11.69
N LYS A 142 -10.57 -3.92 10.56
CA LYS A 142 -11.43 -3.41 9.48
C LYS A 142 -12.35 -4.51 8.93
N LEU A 143 -11.84 -5.74 8.81
CA LEU A 143 -12.62 -6.90 8.35
C LEU A 143 -13.67 -7.35 9.34
N LYS A 144 -13.31 -7.40 10.63
CA LYS A 144 -14.23 -7.75 11.70
C LYS A 144 -15.34 -6.71 11.84
N GLN A 145 -15.01 -5.41 11.75
CA GLN A 145 -16.01 -4.34 11.73
C GLN A 145 -16.97 -4.47 10.53
N ALA A 146 -16.48 -4.98 9.39
CA ALA A 146 -17.30 -5.29 8.23
C ALA A 146 -18.10 -6.61 8.35
N GLY A 147 -18.07 -7.28 9.52
CA GLY A 147 -18.85 -8.47 9.83
C GLY A 147 -18.19 -9.81 9.45
N ASN A 148 -16.94 -9.80 8.97
CA ASN A 148 -16.24 -11.02 8.57
C ASN A 148 -15.68 -11.77 9.78
N GLN A 149 -15.72 -13.11 9.72
CA GLN A 149 -14.98 -14.00 10.61
C GLN A 149 -13.53 -14.09 10.13
N VAL A 150 -12.59 -13.70 11.00
CA VAL A 150 -11.17 -13.59 10.65
C VAL A 150 -10.33 -14.48 11.56
N VAL A 151 -9.35 -15.15 10.95
CA VAL A 151 -8.30 -15.90 11.67
C VAL A 151 -6.91 -15.45 11.23
N LEU A 152 -6.01 -15.33 12.20
CA LEU A 152 -4.61 -14.93 11.98
C LEU A 152 -3.67 -16.13 12.12
N GLY A 153 -2.69 -16.24 11.24
CA GLY A 153 -1.60 -17.22 11.31
C GLY A 153 -0.27 -16.57 11.66
N ALA A 154 0.32 -16.96 12.79
CA ALA A 154 1.59 -16.42 13.30
C ALA A 154 2.81 -17.12 12.67
N ALA A 155 3.00 -17.00 11.36
CA ALA A 155 4.07 -17.70 10.64
C ALA A 155 5.42 -16.93 10.60
N ASP A 156 5.56 -15.73 11.19
CA ASP A 156 6.87 -15.19 11.59
C ASP A 156 7.38 -15.90 12.86
N THR A 157 7.74 -17.17 12.72
CA THR A 157 8.14 -18.04 13.83
C THR A 157 9.59 -17.81 14.28
N PHE A 158 10.37 -17.04 13.52
CA PHE A 158 11.78 -16.79 13.81
C PHE A 158 11.96 -15.87 15.02
N ARG A 159 11.02 -14.95 15.24
CA ARG A 159 11.09 -13.96 16.33
C ARG A 159 10.00 -14.27 17.35
N ALA A 160 10.38 -14.68 18.57
CA ALA A 160 9.42 -14.88 19.66
C ALA A 160 8.48 -13.67 19.84
N ALA A 161 9.07 -12.47 19.85
CA ALA A 161 8.32 -11.22 19.97
C ALA A 161 7.31 -10.99 18.82
N ALA A 162 7.53 -11.55 17.62
CA ALA A 162 6.55 -11.42 16.52
C ALA A 162 5.30 -12.27 16.77
N VAL A 163 5.48 -13.50 17.28
CA VAL A 163 4.37 -14.38 17.69
C VAL A 163 3.57 -13.75 18.84
N ASP A 164 4.24 -13.16 19.83
CA ASP A 164 3.53 -12.49 20.93
C ASP A 164 2.83 -11.23 20.44
N GLN A 165 3.45 -10.46 19.55
CA GLN A 165 2.85 -9.25 18.98
C GLN A 165 1.57 -9.55 18.19
N ILE A 166 1.54 -10.60 17.36
CA ILE A 166 0.33 -10.95 16.61
C ILE A 166 -0.77 -11.53 17.52
N LYS A 167 -0.41 -12.24 18.59
CA LYS A 167 -1.38 -12.68 19.62
C LYS A 167 -2.04 -11.50 20.31
N LEU A 168 -1.27 -10.50 20.72
CA LEU A 168 -1.80 -9.26 21.31
C LEU A 168 -2.74 -8.52 20.35
N TRP A 169 -2.42 -8.50 19.05
CA TRP A 169 -3.33 -7.98 18.02
C TRP A 169 -4.61 -8.80 17.92
N GLY A 170 -4.49 -10.13 17.94
CA GLY A 170 -5.64 -11.03 17.95
C GLY A 170 -6.56 -10.80 19.14
N GLU A 171 -6.01 -10.66 20.35
CA GLU A 171 -6.76 -10.33 21.57
C GLU A 171 -7.41 -8.95 21.48
N ARG A 172 -6.66 -7.93 21.07
CA ARG A 172 -7.15 -6.55 20.93
C ARG A 172 -8.30 -6.43 19.94
N VAL A 173 -8.24 -7.14 18.82
CA VAL A 173 -9.30 -7.16 17.81
C VAL A 173 -10.40 -8.15 18.18
N GLY A 174 -10.09 -9.17 18.98
CA GLY A 174 -10.96 -10.30 19.31
C GLY A 174 -11.13 -11.27 18.15
N VAL A 175 -10.03 -11.67 17.52
CA VAL A 175 -9.97 -12.68 16.45
C VAL A 175 -9.05 -13.83 16.85
N LYS A 176 -9.29 -15.02 16.29
CA LYS A 176 -8.49 -16.20 16.60
C LYS A 176 -7.08 -16.07 16.02
N VAL A 177 -6.08 -16.52 16.77
CA VAL A 177 -4.68 -16.61 16.31
C VAL A 177 -4.22 -18.05 16.40
N VAL A 178 -3.73 -18.58 15.29
CA VAL A 178 -3.07 -19.88 15.20
C VAL A 178 -1.57 -19.66 15.24
N ALA A 179 -0.91 -20.27 16.22
CA ALA A 179 0.52 -20.15 16.45
C ALA A 179 1.10 -21.48 16.96
N GLN A 180 2.36 -21.72 16.63
CA GLN A 180 3.15 -22.83 17.20
C GLN A 180 4.30 -22.27 18.05
N ALA A 181 5.20 -23.12 18.52
CA ALA A 181 6.38 -22.70 19.28
C ALA A 181 7.34 -21.88 18.41
N MET A 182 8.17 -21.05 19.04
CA MET A 182 9.25 -20.34 18.34
C MET A 182 10.15 -21.33 17.59
N GLY A 183 10.57 -20.97 16.37
CA GLY A 183 11.39 -21.83 15.51
C GLY A 183 10.63 -22.96 14.81
N SER A 184 9.31 -23.05 15.00
CA SER A 184 8.47 -23.98 14.22
C SER A 184 8.48 -23.62 12.74
N ASP A 185 8.19 -24.59 11.88
CA ASP A 185 8.13 -24.38 10.43
C ASP A 185 6.98 -23.41 10.06
N PRO A 186 7.26 -22.23 9.48
CA PRO A 186 6.23 -21.26 9.08
C PRO A 186 5.13 -21.87 8.20
N ALA A 187 5.50 -22.79 7.30
CA ALA A 187 4.56 -23.44 6.40
C ALA A 187 3.57 -24.35 7.16
N SER A 188 4.00 -25.00 8.24
CA SER A 188 3.12 -25.78 9.12
C SER A 188 2.13 -24.90 9.87
N VAL A 189 2.55 -23.72 10.35
CA VAL A 189 1.63 -22.75 10.97
C VAL A 189 0.59 -22.28 9.97
N ALA A 190 0.98 -21.97 8.73
CA ALA A 190 0.04 -21.58 7.67
C ALA A 190 -0.94 -22.72 7.34
N TYR A 191 -0.46 -23.97 7.26
CA TYR A 191 -1.31 -25.15 7.06
C TYR A 191 -2.40 -25.27 8.14
N ASP A 192 -1.99 -25.21 9.41
CA ASP A 192 -2.90 -25.31 10.55
C ASP A 192 -3.89 -24.15 10.60
N THR A 193 -3.44 -22.95 10.22
CA THR A 193 -4.29 -21.76 10.13
C THR A 193 -5.41 -21.98 9.12
N LEU A 194 -5.09 -22.45 7.91
CA LEU A 194 -6.10 -22.71 6.87
C LEU A 194 -7.01 -23.88 7.24
N ARG A 195 -6.49 -24.95 7.84
CA ARG A 195 -7.31 -26.07 8.35
C ARG A 195 -8.30 -25.61 9.41
N SER A 196 -7.84 -24.77 10.33
CA SER A 196 -8.69 -24.10 11.32
C SER A 196 -9.75 -23.23 10.64
N ALA A 197 -9.36 -22.41 9.66
CA ALA A 197 -10.26 -21.51 8.95
C ALA A 197 -11.41 -22.28 8.28
N VAL A 198 -11.08 -23.34 7.54
CA VAL A 198 -12.06 -24.21 6.88
C VAL A 198 -12.97 -24.90 7.91
N ALA A 199 -12.43 -25.41 9.02
CA ALA A 199 -13.21 -26.11 10.03
C ALA A 199 -14.19 -25.20 10.79
N ASN A 200 -13.85 -23.92 10.95
CA ASN A 200 -14.71 -22.95 11.65
C ASN A 200 -15.60 -22.15 10.70
N GLY A 201 -15.42 -22.30 9.39
CA GLY A 201 -16.15 -21.52 8.39
C GLY A 201 -15.76 -20.04 8.38
N ASP A 202 -14.52 -19.72 8.74
CA ASP A 202 -14.00 -18.34 8.74
C ASP A 202 -14.05 -17.75 7.31
N ASP A 203 -14.30 -16.44 7.21
CA ASP A 203 -14.38 -15.73 5.93
C ASP A 203 -13.00 -15.37 5.39
N VAL A 204 -12.06 -15.01 6.27
CA VAL A 204 -10.71 -14.53 5.88
C VAL A 204 -9.63 -15.13 6.78
N ALA A 205 -8.55 -15.63 6.16
CA ALA A 205 -7.33 -16.05 6.84
C ALA A 205 -6.16 -15.13 6.47
N ILE A 206 -5.49 -14.53 7.45
CA ILE A 206 -4.35 -13.63 7.24
C ILE A 206 -3.08 -14.26 7.84
N ILE A 207 -2.05 -14.46 7.02
CA ILE A 207 -0.80 -15.11 7.41
C ILE A 207 0.31 -14.06 7.51
N ASP A 208 0.90 -13.91 8.71
CA ASP A 208 2.11 -13.10 8.92
C ASP A 208 3.35 -13.92 8.55
N THR A 209 4.34 -13.30 7.90
CA THR A 209 5.57 -13.99 7.47
C THR A 209 6.82 -13.26 7.98
N ALA A 210 7.95 -13.96 8.00
CA ALA A 210 9.24 -13.31 8.25
C ALA A 210 9.60 -12.29 7.14
N GLY A 211 10.52 -11.37 7.45
CA GLY A 211 10.93 -10.27 6.56
C GLY A 211 12.44 -10.09 6.37
N ARG A 212 13.21 -11.17 6.36
CA ARG A 212 14.69 -11.14 6.37
C ARG A 212 15.31 -11.02 4.96
N LEU A 213 15.10 -9.89 4.30
CA LEU A 213 15.55 -9.68 2.90
C LEU A 213 17.08 -9.75 2.69
N HIS A 214 17.90 -9.57 3.74
CA HIS A 214 19.36 -9.77 3.64
C HIS A 214 19.73 -11.21 3.24
N ASN A 215 18.86 -12.20 3.53
CA ASN A 215 18.96 -13.56 3.02
C ASN A 215 17.87 -13.80 1.96
N LYS A 216 18.03 -13.17 0.79
CA LYS A 216 17.05 -13.19 -0.30
C LYS A 216 16.61 -14.62 -0.66
N VAL A 217 17.57 -15.52 -0.92
CA VAL A 217 17.29 -16.90 -1.33
C VAL A 217 16.52 -17.66 -0.26
N GLY A 218 16.95 -17.57 1.01
CA GLY A 218 16.27 -18.24 2.11
C GLY A 218 14.83 -17.75 2.31
N LEU A 219 14.63 -16.43 2.29
CA LEU A 219 13.30 -15.82 2.43
C LEU A 219 12.37 -16.27 1.29
N MET A 220 12.85 -16.28 0.05
CA MET A 220 12.01 -16.64 -1.11
C MET A 220 11.64 -18.12 -1.14
N ASN A 221 12.57 -19.00 -0.74
CA ASN A 221 12.27 -20.42 -0.56
C ASN A 221 11.22 -20.64 0.53
N GLU A 222 11.30 -19.90 1.63
CA GLU A 222 10.32 -19.96 2.73
C GLU A 222 8.93 -19.50 2.26
N LEU A 223 8.82 -18.34 1.61
CA LEU A 223 7.56 -17.83 1.07
C LEU A 223 6.93 -18.80 0.04
N THR A 224 7.77 -19.38 -0.83
CA THR A 224 7.34 -20.39 -1.81
C THR A 224 6.82 -21.65 -1.12
N LYS A 225 7.51 -22.10 -0.07
CA LYS A 225 7.08 -23.27 0.73
C LYS A 225 5.74 -23.00 1.42
N ILE A 226 5.56 -21.84 2.04
CA ILE A 226 4.30 -21.43 2.68
C ILE A 226 3.16 -21.46 1.66
N LYS A 227 3.35 -20.83 0.49
CA LYS A 227 2.38 -20.86 -0.62
C LYS A 227 2.02 -22.29 -1.05
N ASN A 228 3.01 -23.13 -1.34
CA ASN A 228 2.78 -24.51 -1.79
C ASN A 228 2.03 -25.35 -0.75
N VAL A 229 2.27 -25.11 0.54
CA VAL A 229 1.58 -25.83 1.62
C VAL A 229 0.14 -25.33 1.78
N MET A 230 -0.11 -24.02 1.68
CA MET A 230 -1.47 -23.47 1.70
C MET A 230 -2.33 -24.02 0.55
N GLN A 231 -1.75 -24.19 -0.65
CA GLN A 231 -2.44 -24.76 -1.81
C GLN A 231 -2.93 -26.19 -1.62
N LYS A 232 -2.33 -26.96 -0.71
CA LYS A 232 -2.79 -28.32 -0.38
C LYS A 232 -4.10 -28.31 0.41
N VAL A 233 -4.38 -27.22 1.13
CA VAL A 233 -5.61 -27.07 1.92
C VAL A 233 -6.68 -26.35 1.09
N ILE A 234 -6.30 -25.27 0.41
CA ILE A 234 -7.20 -24.44 -0.38
C ILE A 234 -6.56 -24.22 -1.76
N PRO A 235 -7.04 -24.91 -2.81
CA PRO A 235 -6.58 -24.67 -4.17
C PRO A 235 -6.73 -23.20 -4.56
N GLY A 236 -5.67 -22.60 -5.11
CA GLY A 236 -5.64 -21.18 -5.46
C GLY A 236 -5.09 -20.25 -4.36
N ALA A 237 -4.89 -20.74 -3.12
CA ALA A 237 -4.28 -19.94 -2.07
C ALA A 237 -2.76 -19.66 -2.31
N PRO A 238 -2.22 -18.55 -1.79
CA PRO A 238 -2.96 -17.40 -1.26
C PRO A 238 -3.63 -16.63 -2.41
N HIS A 239 -4.83 -16.10 -2.17
CA HIS A 239 -5.55 -15.27 -3.15
C HIS A 239 -4.95 -13.86 -3.21
N GLU A 240 -4.41 -13.38 -2.09
CA GLU A 240 -3.69 -12.11 -2.00
C GLU A 240 -2.29 -12.31 -1.42
N ILE A 241 -1.27 -11.79 -2.10
CA ILE A 241 0.08 -11.63 -1.58
C ILE A 241 0.28 -10.12 -1.41
N LEU A 242 0.07 -9.66 -0.17
CA LEU A 242 0.12 -8.25 0.20
C LEU A 242 1.55 -7.88 0.62
N LEU A 243 2.25 -7.12 -0.22
CA LEU A 243 3.56 -6.58 0.12
C LEU A 243 3.43 -5.27 0.89
N VAL A 244 3.93 -5.26 2.14
CA VAL A 244 3.96 -4.06 2.99
C VAL A 244 5.30 -3.36 2.81
N LEU A 245 5.25 -2.06 2.51
CA LEU A 245 6.41 -1.19 2.31
C LEU A 245 6.32 0.04 3.21
N ASP A 246 7.47 0.54 3.63
CA ASP A 246 7.59 1.73 4.48
C ASP A 246 7.79 2.98 3.62
N ALA A 247 6.76 3.83 3.54
CA ALA A 247 6.79 5.04 2.73
C ALA A 247 7.82 6.07 3.24
N SER A 248 8.21 6.01 4.52
CA SER A 248 9.25 6.90 5.07
C SER A 248 10.64 6.61 4.49
N THR A 249 10.83 5.46 3.87
CA THR A 249 12.13 5.05 3.30
C THR A 249 12.35 5.53 1.86
N GLY A 250 11.35 6.16 1.23
CA GLY A 250 11.49 6.76 -0.10
C GLY A 250 11.90 5.76 -1.17
N GLN A 251 12.93 6.06 -1.96
CA GLN A 251 13.46 5.17 -3.01
C GLN A 251 13.80 3.74 -2.54
N ASN A 252 14.14 3.54 -1.25
CA ASN A 252 14.37 2.19 -0.73
C ASN A 252 13.11 1.31 -0.79
N ALA A 253 11.92 1.90 -0.68
CA ALA A 253 10.65 1.16 -0.83
C ALA A 253 10.43 0.71 -2.27
N ILE A 254 10.79 1.54 -3.26
CA ILE A 254 10.73 1.19 -4.70
C ILE A 254 11.67 0.01 -4.98
N GLU A 255 12.91 0.08 -4.51
CA GLU A 255 13.88 -1.00 -4.70
C GLU A 255 13.44 -2.30 -4.00
N GLN A 256 12.88 -2.21 -2.78
CA GLN A 256 12.30 -3.38 -2.11
C GLN A 256 11.12 -3.96 -2.89
N CYS A 257 10.23 -3.12 -3.42
CA CYS A 257 9.12 -3.55 -4.26
C CYS A 257 9.62 -4.35 -5.47
N LYS A 258 10.62 -3.84 -6.18
CA LYS A 258 11.27 -4.54 -7.29
C LYS A 258 11.80 -5.91 -6.87
N GLN A 259 12.57 -5.96 -5.79
CA GLN A 259 13.16 -7.22 -5.32
C GLN A 259 12.13 -8.28 -4.91
N PHE A 260 11.02 -7.87 -4.28
CA PHE A 260 9.94 -8.81 -3.94
C PHE A 260 9.13 -9.25 -5.15
N THR A 261 8.85 -8.35 -6.10
CA THR A 261 8.06 -8.65 -7.29
C THR A 261 8.80 -9.54 -8.30
N GLU A 262 10.12 -9.46 -8.35
CA GLU A 262 10.96 -10.39 -9.12
C GLU A 262 10.92 -11.82 -8.55
N ALA A 263 10.69 -11.95 -7.24
CA ALA A 263 10.91 -13.21 -6.53
C ALA A 263 9.63 -13.89 -6.03
N THR A 264 8.53 -13.15 -5.86
CA THR A 264 7.21 -13.71 -5.52
C THR A 264 6.10 -12.97 -6.27
N ALA A 265 4.97 -13.65 -6.48
CA ALA A 265 3.83 -13.13 -7.24
C ALA A 265 2.98 -12.15 -6.40
N VAL A 266 3.60 -11.06 -5.95
CA VAL A 266 2.90 -9.96 -5.25
C VAL A 266 1.78 -9.42 -6.15
N ASN A 267 0.58 -9.29 -5.60
CA ASN A 267 -0.59 -8.81 -6.34
C ASN A 267 -1.31 -7.64 -5.65
N ALA A 268 -0.86 -7.22 -4.46
CA ALA A 268 -1.32 -6.01 -3.79
C ALA A 268 -0.20 -5.37 -2.98
N LEU A 269 -0.21 -4.04 -2.85
CA LEU A 269 0.73 -3.28 -2.02
C LEU A 269 0.02 -2.59 -0.85
N ALA A 270 0.70 -2.49 0.29
CA ALA A 270 0.33 -1.63 1.40
C ALA A 270 1.48 -0.68 1.73
N LEU A 271 1.23 0.63 1.74
CA LEU A 271 2.24 1.64 2.07
C LEU A 271 1.98 2.20 3.46
N THR A 272 2.93 2.07 4.38
CA THR A 272 2.76 2.47 5.78
C THR A 272 3.58 3.71 6.13
N LYS A 273 3.31 4.29 7.31
CA LYS A 273 4.05 5.40 7.93
C LYS A 273 4.05 6.69 7.10
N LEU A 274 2.95 6.95 6.38
CA LEU A 274 2.80 8.20 5.61
C LEU A 274 2.74 9.43 6.52
N ASP A 275 2.13 9.29 7.70
CA ASP A 275 2.00 10.31 8.76
C ASP A 275 3.34 10.80 9.35
N GLY A 276 4.36 9.95 9.27
CA GLY A 276 5.68 10.23 9.82
C GLY A 276 6.59 11.04 8.91
N THR A 277 6.25 11.21 7.62
CA THR A 277 7.25 11.52 6.59
C THR A 277 6.85 12.63 5.63
N ALA A 278 7.85 13.33 5.10
CA ALA A 278 7.72 14.25 3.97
C ALA A 278 7.93 13.55 2.60
N LYS A 279 8.12 12.23 2.62
CA LYS A 279 8.51 11.40 1.46
C LYS A 279 7.35 10.67 0.80
N GLY A 280 6.13 11.18 0.95
CA GLY A 280 4.92 10.54 0.39
C GLY A 280 4.88 10.47 -1.14
N GLY A 281 5.78 11.17 -1.86
CA GLY A 281 5.90 11.06 -3.32
C GLY A 281 6.24 9.64 -3.80
N VAL A 282 6.81 8.80 -2.93
CA VAL A 282 7.09 7.38 -3.22
C VAL A 282 5.84 6.60 -3.62
N VAL A 283 4.66 6.98 -3.14
CA VAL A 283 3.38 6.35 -3.51
C VAL A 283 3.12 6.51 -5.00
N ILE A 284 3.41 7.70 -5.56
CA ILE A 284 3.25 8.00 -6.98
C ILE A 284 4.24 7.16 -7.80
N GLY A 285 5.51 7.12 -7.38
CA GLY A 285 6.55 6.35 -8.05
C GLY A 285 6.27 4.84 -8.08
N ILE A 286 5.86 4.28 -6.94
CA ILE A 286 5.49 2.87 -6.85
C ILE A 286 4.28 2.57 -7.73
N SER A 287 3.25 3.40 -7.65
CA SER A 287 2.03 3.18 -8.42
C SER A 287 2.23 3.40 -9.92
N ASP A 288 3.21 4.19 -10.36
CA ASP A 288 3.61 4.35 -11.76
C ASP A 288 4.42 3.16 -12.29
N GLN A 289 5.44 2.74 -11.53
CA GLN A 289 6.43 1.78 -12.01
C GLN A 289 5.94 0.34 -11.92
N PHE A 290 5.12 0.03 -10.91
CA PHE A 290 4.62 -1.31 -10.69
C PHE A 290 3.16 -1.39 -11.11
N LYS A 291 2.85 -2.33 -12.00
CA LYS A 291 1.46 -2.69 -12.39
C LYS A 291 0.72 -3.47 -11.29
N ILE A 292 1.12 -3.26 -10.04
CA ILE A 292 0.54 -3.89 -8.87
C ILE A 292 -0.23 -2.81 -8.13
N PRO A 293 -1.52 -3.02 -7.86
CA PRO A 293 -2.34 -2.01 -7.24
C PRO A 293 -1.87 -1.75 -5.79
N VAL A 294 -1.66 -0.48 -5.45
CA VAL A 294 -1.63 -0.06 -4.05
C VAL A 294 -3.06 -0.23 -3.52
N LYS A 295 -3.22 -1.12 -2.55
CA LYS A 295 -4.52 -1.46 -1.96
C LYS A 295 -4.77 -0.75 -0.66
N TYR A 296 -3.74 -0.60 0.17
CA TYR A 296 -3.86 0.04 1.47
C TYR A 296 -2.81 1.11 1.70
N ILE A 297 -3.21 2.11 2.49
CA ILE A 297 -2.31 3.12 3.02
C ILE A 297 -2.47 3.23 4.55
N GLY A 298 -1.33 3.22 5.25
CA GLY A 298 -1.22 3.39 6.69
C GLY A 298 -0.80 4.82 7.02
N VAL A 299 -1.71 5.54 7.68
CA VAL A 299 -1.63 7.00 7.94
C VAL A 299 -1.63 7.30 9.44
N GLY A 300 -0.95 6.47 10.23
CA GLY A 300 -0.79 6.67 11.68
C GLY A 300 -0.77 5.37 12.47
N GLU A 301 -0.77 5.48 13.80
CA GLU A 301 -0.66 4.33 14.72
C GLU A 301 -2.02 3.79 15.19
N GLY A 302 -3.08 4.58 15.08
CA GLY A 302 -4.44 4.20 15.48
C GLY A 302 -4.93 2.95 14.76
N ILE A 303 -5.79 2.17 15.42
CA ILE A 303 -6.28 0.90 14.88
C ILE A 303 -7.08 1.07 13.59
N ASP A 304 -7.77 2.21 13.45
CA ASP A 304 -8.54 2.59 12.26
C ASP A 304 -7.70 3.33 11.20
N HIS A 305 -6.40 3.58 11.45
CA HIS A 305 -5.52 4.32 10.54
C HIS A 305 -4.95 3.41 9.43
N LEU A 306 -5.80 2.57 8.85
CA LEU A 306 -5.54 1.80 7.63
C LEU A 306 -6.71 2.02 6.67
N GLN A 307 -6.43 2.69 5.56
CA GLN A 307 -7.43 3.04 4.57
C GLN A 307 -7.23 2.24 3.29
N LEU A 308 -8.33 2.02 2.57
CA LEU A 308 -8.23 1.58 1.18
C LEU A 308 -7.67 2.74 0.36
N PHE A 309 -6.79 2.42 -0.58
CA PHE A 309 -6.17 3.45 -1.40
C PHE A 309 -7.13 3.94 -2.48
N ASP A 310 -7.50 5.21 -2.39
CA ASP A 310 -8.16 5.95 -3.45
C ASP A 310 -7.15 6.92 -4.08
N ARG A 311 -6.84 6.71 -5.36
CA ARG A 311 -5.85 7.51 -6.10
C ARG A 311 -6.27 8.97 -6.20
N GLN A 312 -7.55 9.21 -6.45
CA GLN A 312 -8.06 10.56 -6.67
C GLN A 312 -8.02 11.35 -5.37
N GLU A 313 -8.50 10.76 -4.27
CA GLU A 313 -8.42 11.39 -2.94
C GLU A 313 -6.98 11.55 -2.48
N PHE A 314 -6.10 10.55 -2.69
CA PHE A 314 -4.69 10.68 -2.33
C PHE A 314 -4.01 11.87 -3.03
N VAL A 315 -4.19 11.99 -4.35
CA VAL A 315 -3.62 13.12 -5.10
C VAL A 315 -4.32 14.43 -4.73
N ASN A 316 -5.63 14.42 -4.47
CA ASN A 316 -6.33 15.62 -3.97
C ASN A 316 -5.76 16.09 -2.64
N SER A 317 -5.59 15.20 -1.65
CA SER A 317 -5.03 15.52 -0.33
C SER A 317 -3.58 16.00 -0.40
N LEU A 318 -2.80 15.50 -1.37
CA LEU A 318 -1.42 15.95 -1.57
C LEU A 318 -1.32 17.36 -2.18
N PHE A 319 -2.33 17.78 -2.97
CA PHE A 319 -2.32 19.01 -3.77
C PHE A 319 -3.38 20.06 -3.37
N ASN A 320 -4.20 19.80 -2.36
CA ASN A 320 -5.21 20.73 -1.83
C ASN A 320 -4.86 21.09 -0.40
#